data_AF-A0A2H6IRN7-F1
#
_entry.id   AF-A0A2H6IRN7-F1
#
_cell.length_a   1.000
_cell.length_b   1.000
_cell.length_c   1.000
_cell.angle_alpha   90.00
_cell.angle_beta   90.00
_cell.angle_gamma   90.00
#
_symmetry.space_group_name_H-M   'P 1'
#
loop_
_entity.id
_entity.type
_entity.pdbx_description
1 polymer ?
#
loop_
_entity_poly.entity_id
_entity_poly.type
_entity_poly.pdbx_seq_one_letter_code
_entity_poly.pdbx_strand_id
1 'polypeptide(L)'
;MRKLFTYSINNAKESIFLTTPYFIPGKKILKALIRAAKNGVDARLLLQGETDIISVFYAGRSYYRRLLKAGVKIYNYKGSILHAKTSVFDGCWSIVGSTNLDAQSLLRNEESNAGILDRDFSRSMTEVFQNDMKGSVEVNAETWQNRPLYEKFLEKLFSFIMKKL
;
A
#
# COMPACT_ATOMS: atom_id res chain seq x y z
N MET A 1 1.40 3.28 15.27
CA MET A 1 1.09 3.63 13.86
C MET A 1 -0.25 3.15 13.31
N ARG A 2 -0.72 1.91 13.55
CA ARG A 2 -2.00 1.40 12.98
C ARG A 2 -3.22 2.32 13.12
N LYS A 3 -3.40 2.95 14.29
CA LYS A 3 -4.52 3.88 14.54
C LYS A 3 -4.45 5.09 13.61
N LEU A 4 -3.26 5.69 13.46
CA LEU A 4 -3.04 6.86 12.61
C LEU A 4 -3.38 6.58 11.14
N PHE A 5 -2.84 5.48 10.58
CA PHE A 5 -3.15 5.07 9.22
C PHE A 5 -4.63 4.76 9.02
N THR A 6 -5.24 4.01 9.95
CA THR A 6 -6.67 3.70 9.86
C THR A 6 -7.52 4.96 9.93
N TYR A 7 -7.17 5.92 10.80
CA TYR A 7 -7.86 7.20 10.90
C TYR A 7 -7.71 8.02 9.62
N SER A 8 -6.49 8.16 9.10
CA SER A 8 -6.19 8.93 7.88
C SER A 8 -6.97 8.37 6.68
N ILE A 9 -6.91 7.05 6.45
CA ILE A 9 -7.63 6.38 5.35
C ILE A 9 -9.15 6.54 5.48
N ASN A 10 -9.68 6.46 6.71
CA ASN A 10 -11.12 6.56 6.92
C ASN A 10 -11.68 7.98 6.73
N ASN A 11 -10.84 9.00 6.90
CA ASN A 11 -11.26 10.40 6.80
C ASN A 11 -10.94 11.03 5.45
N ALA A 12 -10.08 10.39 4.63
CA ALA A 12 -9.79 10.84 3.28
C ALA A 12 -11.07 10.98 2.43
N LYS A 13 -11.14 12.04 1.62
CA LYS A 13 -12.31 12.43 0.82
C LYS A 13 -12.07 12.39 -0.68
N GLU A 14 -10.86 12.67 -1.11
CA GLU A 14 -10.52 12.86 -2.52
C GLU A 14 -9.49 11.83 -2.98
N SER A 15 -8.40 11.67 -2.23
CA SER A 15 -7.28 10.81 -2.67
C SER A 15 -6.50 10.19 -1.52
N ILE A 16 -5.94 9.00 -1.79
CA ILE A 16 -5.04 8.28 -0.90
C ILE A 16 -3.89 7.73 -1.74
N PHE A 17 -2.69 8.24 -1.54
CA PHE A 17 -1.48 7.75 -2.21
C PHE A 17 -0.55 7.14 -1.17
N LEU A 18 -0.24 5.84 -1.29
CA LEU A 18 0.61 5.12 -0.33
C LEU A 18 1.79 4.49 -1.05
N THR A 19 2.99 4.74 -0.56
CA THR A 19 4.23 4.08 -1.01
C THR A 19 4.78 3.22 0.12
N THR A 20 5.01 1.94 -0.14
CA THR A 20 5.61 1.03 0.86
C THR A 20 6.22 -0.20 0.18
N PRO A 21 7.40 -0.68 0.60
CA PRO A 21 7.93 -1.95 0.10
C PRO A 21 7.03 -3.12 0.50
N TYR A 22 6.69 -3.19 1.79
CA TYR A 22 5.98 -4.33 2.36
C TYR A 22 4.52 -3.97 2.65
N PHE A 23 3.61 -4.82 2.17
CA PHE A 23 2.18 -4.58 2.25
C PHE A 23 1.44 -5.80 2.79
N ILE A 24 1.30 -5.87 4.11
CA ILE A 24 0.48 -6.85 4.83
C ILE A 24 -0.42 -6.07 5.82
N PRO A 25 -1.38 -5.28 5.32
CA PRO A 25 -2.02 -4.18 6.07
C PRO A 25 -2.90 -4.64 7.25
N GLY A 26 -3.13 -5.95 7.39
CA GLY A 26 -4.09 -6.50 8.32
C GLY A 26 -5.54 -6.12 8.00
N LYS A 27 -6.49 -6.64 8.79
CA LYS A 27 -7.93 -6.52 8.48
C LYS A 27 -8.46 -5.07 8.52
N LYS A 28 -7.94 -4.22 9.42
CA LYS A 28 -8.47 -2.86 9.64
C LYS A 28 -8.13 -1.93 8.48
N ILE A 29 -6.85 -1.82 8.12
CA ILE A 29 -6.40 -0.97 7.01
C ILE A 29 -6.95 -1.49 5.68
N LEU A 30 -6.96 -2.81 5.45
CA LEU A 30 -7.56 -3.38 4.25
C LEU A 30 -9.04 -3.00 4.08
N LYS A 31 -9.83 -3.09 5.16
CA LYS A 31 -11.24 -2.69 5.12
C LYS A 31 -11.39 -1.18 4.89
N ALA A 32 -10.52 -0.37 5.49
CA ALA A 32 -10.51 1.08 5.33
C ALA A 32 -10.25 1.48 3.87
N LEU A 33 -9.22 0.90 3.23
CA LEU A 33 -8.88 1.14 1.82
C LEU A 33 -10.02 0.74 0.88
N ILE A 34 -10.58 -0.46 1.08
CA ILE A 34 -11.72 -0.94 0.28
C ILE A 34 -12.92 0.00 0.42
N ARG A 35 -13.21 0.49 1.63
CA ARG A 35 -14.33 1.40 1.86
C ARG A 35 -14.08 2.77 1.22
N ALA A 36 -12.88 3.31 1.35
CA ALA A 36 -12.52 4.59 0.74
C ALA A 36 -12.70 4.54 -0.78
N ALA A 37 -12.12 3.54 -1.44
CA ALA A 37 -12.24 3.37 -2.89
C ALA A 37 -13.69 3.19 -3.35
N LYS A 38 -14.50 2.41 -2.63
CA LYS A 38 -15.94 2.26 -2.91
C LYS A 38 -16.74 3.55 -2.74
N ASN A 39 -16.26 4.48 -1.93
CA ASN A 39 -16.87 5.80 -1.74
C ASN A 39 -16.38 6.83 -2.77
N GLY A 40 -15.62 6.42 -3.79
CA GLY A 40 -15.13 7.29 -4.86
C GLY A 40 -13.78 7.95 -4.60
N VAL A 41 -13.10 7.64 -3.48
CA VAL A 41 -11.76 8.16 -3.20
C VAL A 41 -10.74 7.52 -4.15
N ASP A 42 -9.89 8.32 -4.80
CA ASP A 42 -8.82 7.81 -5.66
C ASP A 42 -7.68 7.23 -4.82
N ALA A 43 -7.79 5.93 -4.53
CA ALA A 43 -6.81 5.19 -3.75
C ALA A 43 -5.79 4.50 -4.65
N ARG A 44 -4.51 4.88 -4.52
CA ARG A 44 -3.38 4.31 -5.27
C ARG A 44 -2.29 3.82 -4.33
N LEU A 45 -1.80 2.62 -4.62
CA LEU A 45 -0.70 1.98 -3.90
C LEU A 45 0.49 1.85 -4.83
N LEU A 46 1.64 2.37 -4.41
CA LEU A 46 2.93 2.11 -5.02
C LEU A 46 3.69 1.10 -4.15
N LEU A 47 3.82 -0.11 -4.68
CA LEU A 47 4.40 -1.26 -4.01
C LEU A 47 5.67 -1.72 -4.73
N GLN A 48 6.51 -2.49 -4.05
CA GLN A 48 7.72 -3.02 -4.69
C GLN A 48 7.35 -4.01 -5.82
N GLY A 49 7.97 -3.86 -7.00
CA GLY A 49 7.85 -4.82 -8.09
C GLY A 49 8.81 -6.00 -7.95
N GLU A 50 10.02 -5.74 -7.46
CA GLU A 50 11.00 -6.74 -7.07
C GLU A 50 11.08 -6.87 -5.55
N THR A 51 11.52 -8.04 -5.07
CA THR A 51 11.50 -8.35 -3.63
C THR A 51 12.81 -8.95 -3.16
N ASP A 52 13.25 -8.49 -1.99
CA ASP A 52 14.27 -9.11 -1.17
C ASP A 52 13.68 -10.22 -0.26
N ILE A 53 12.43 -10.08 0.17
CA ILE A 53 11.73 -11.04 1.05
C ILE A 53 10.51 -11.67 0.35
N ILE A 54 10.75 -12.81 -0.33
CA ILE A 54 9.74 -13.55 -1.14
C ILE A 54 8.43 -13.81 -0.37
N SER A 55 8.53 -14.17 0.91
CA SER A 55 7.35 -14.49 1.74
C SER A 55 6.44 -13.28 1.94
N VAL A 56 7.03 -12.10 2.19
CA VAL A 56 6.29 -10.85 2.39
C VAL A 56 5.64 -10.40 1.09
N PHE A 57 6.36 -10.53 -0.03
CA PHE A 57 5.86 -10.20 -1.37
C PHE A 57 4.61 -11.00 -1.74
N TYR A 58 4.68 -12.34 -1.66
CA TYR A 58 3.52 -13.18 -1.97
C TYR A 58 2.38 -13.02 -0.96
N ALA A 59 2.69 -12.83 0.33
CA ALA A 59 1.67 -12.53 1.33
C ALA A 59 0.93 -11.22 1.00
N GLY A 60 1.62 -10.19 0.53
CA GLY A 60 1.01 -8.92 0.14
C GLY A 60 0.13 -9.02 -1.11
N ARG A 61 0.63 -9.73 -2.13
CA ARG A 61 -0.13 -10.03 -3.36
C ARG A 61 -1.46 -10.74 -3.09
N SER A 62 -1.57 -11.51 -2.01
CA SER A 62 -2.83 -12.16 -1.60
C SER A 62 -3.99 -11.16 -1.38
N TYR A 63 -3.70 -9.87 -1.13
CA TYR A 63 -4.70 -8.82 -0.93
C TYR A 63 -5.12 -8.11 -2.22
N TYR A 64 -4.32 -8.20 -3.29
CA TYR A 64 -4.51 -7.41 -4.52
C TYR A 64 -5.89 -7.62 -5.13
N ARG A 65 -6.35 -8.87 -5.24
CA ARG A 65 -7.66 -9.19 -5.84
C ARG A 65 -8.81 -8.42 -5.16
N ARG A 66 -8.77 -8.27 -3.84
CA ARG A 66 -9.82 -7.58 -3.08
C ARG A 66 -9.75 -6.06 -3.23
N LEU A 67 -8.53 -5.52 -3.32
CA LEU A 67 -8.27 -4.09 -3.51
C LEU A 67 -8.65 -3.65 -4.93
N LEU A 68 -8.17 -4.38 -5.95
CA LEU A 68 -8.47 -4.14 -7.36
C LEU A 68 -9.98 -4.21 -7.61
N LYS A 69 -10.68 -5.22 -7.08
CA LYS A 69 -12.16 -5.32 -7.18
C LYS A 69 -12.89 -4.15 -6.51
N ALA A 70 -12.27 -3.47 -5.55
CA ALA A 70 -12.85 -2.32 -4.87
C ALA A 70 -12.53 -0.98 -5.56
N GLY A 71 -11.73 -0.98 -6.64
CA GLY A 71 -11.31 0.24 -7.35
C GLY A 71 -9.98 0.83 -6.89
N VAL A 72 -9.26 0.16 -5.98
CA VAL A 72 -7.90 0.59 -5.60
C VAL A 72 -6.93 0.28 -6.74
N LYS A 73 -6.16 1.28 -7.17
CA LYS A 73 -5.11 1.11 -8.18
C LYS A 73 -3.81 0.67 -7.51
N ILE A 74 -3.10 -0.27 -8.11
CA ILE A 74 -1.85 -0.81 -7.57
C ILE A 74 -0.79 -0.71 -8.65
N TYR A 75 0.36 -0.15 -8.29
CA TYR A 75 1.51 0.03 -9.15
C TYR A 75 2.70 -0.68 -8.52
N ASN A 76 3.38 -1.51 -9.28
CA ASN A 76 4.61 -2.19 -8.88
C ASN A 76 5.81 -1.40 -9.43
N TYR A 77 6.62 -0.85 -8.54
CA TYR A 77 7.80 -0.06 -8.87
C TYR A 77 8.87 -0.92 -9.56
N LYS A 78 9.40 -0.44 -10.70
CA LYS A 78 10.44 -1.13 -11.51
C LYS A 78 11.83 -0.49 -11.40
N GLY A 79 12.01 0.55 -10.59
CA GLY A 79 13.33 1.15 -10.37
C GLY A 79 14.21 0.29 -9.45
N SER A 80 15.15 0.94 -8.77
CA SER A 80 15.90 0.31 -7.66
C SER A 80 14.98 -0.12 -6.52
N ILE A 81 15.53 -0.83 -5.52
CA ILE A 81 14.73 -1.35 -4.40
C ILE A 81 13.95 -0.20 -3.72
N LEU A 82 12.62 -0.27 -3.79
CA LEU A 82 11.72 0.73 -3.21
C LEU A 82 11.78 0.69 -1.69
N HIS A 83 12.48 1.62 -1.05
CA HIS A 83 12.53 1.71 0.42
C HIS A 83 11.71 2.85 1.02
N ALA A 84 11.13 3.73 0.21
CA ALA A 84 10.29 4.81 0.70
C ALA A 84 9.05 4.28 1.44
N LYS A 85 8.72 4.92 2.58
CA LYS A 85 7.43 4.75 3.26
C LYS A 85 6.80 6.12 3.42
N THR A 86 5.91 6.43 2.49
CA THR A 86 5.27 7.73 2.40
C THR A 86 3.79 7.56 2.16
N SER A 87 3.01 8.52 2.60
CA SER A 87 1.56 8.51 2.43
C SER A 87 1.06 9.92 2.32
N VAL A 88 0.19 10.17 1.35
CA VAL A 88 -0.48 11.46 1.16
C VAL A 88 -1.98 11.22 1.12
N PHE A 89 -2.72 12.04 1.86
CA PHE A 89 -4.17 12.03 1.96
C PHE A 89 -4.69 13.42 1.56
N ASP A 90 -5.58 13.45 0.57
CA ASP A 90 -6.28 14.66 0.09
C ASP A 90 -5.37 15.85 -0.23
N GLY A 91 -4.12 15.59 -0.63
CA GLY A 91 -3.13 16.63 -0.94
C GLY A 91 -2.86 17.63 0.19
N CYS A 92 -3.16 17.27 1.45
CA CYS A 92 -2.94 18.17 2.60
C CYS A 92 -2.37 17.49 3.85
N TRP A 93 -2.51 16.18 3.98
CA TRP A 93 -1.96 15.40 5.09
C TRP A 93 -0.96 14.37 4.59
N SER A 94 0.29 14.47 5.03
CA SER A 94 1.37 13.57 4.64
C SER A 94 1.96 12.85 5.85
N ILE A 95 2.34 11.59 5.66
CA ILE A 95 3.10 10.80 6.63
C ILE A 95 4.36 10.30 5.94
N VAL A 96 5.53 10.57 6.52
CA VAL A 96 6.83 10.09 6.05
C VAL A 96 7.56 9.47 7.23
N GLY A 97 8.16 8.29 7.05
CA GLY A 97 8.88 7.65 8.14
C GLY A 97 9.38 6.25 7.83
N SER A 98 9.53 5.44 8.88
CA SER A 98 10.03 4.07 8.80
C SER A 98 8.93 3.02 8.62
N THR A 99 7.65 3.37 8.85
CA THR A 99 6.56 2.37 8.95
C THR A 99 6.14 1.80 7.62
N ASN A 100 6.37 0.51 7.44
CA ASN A 100 5.73 -0.26 6.38
C ASN A 100 4.26 -0.55 6.71
N LEU A 101 3.44 -0.84 5.70
CA LEU A 101 2.05 -1.28 5.88
C LEU A 101 1.95 -2.78 6.10
N ASP A 102 2.75 -3.32 7.01
CA ASP A 102 2.71 -4.73 7.45
C ASP A 102 2.42 -4.86 8.95
N ALA A 103 2.07 -6.07 9.39
CA ALA A 103 1.67 -6.32 10.77
C ALA A 103 2.79 -6.04 11.80
N GLN A 104 4.07 -6.25 11.44
CA GLN A 104 5.20 -6.03 12.33
C GLN A 104 5.39 -4.52 12.56
N SER A 105 5.53 -3.74 11.49
CA SER A 105 5.67 -2.27 11.59
C SER A 105 4.45 -1.62 12.24
N LEU A 106 3.24 -2.12 11.99
CA LEU A 106 2.03 -1.49 12.51
C LEU A 106 1.75 -1.78 13.99
N LEU A 107 2.32 -2.85 14.56
CA LEU A 107 1.96 -3.37 15.89
C LEU A 107 3.13 -3.58 16.86
N ARG A 108 4.32 -3.91 16.36
CA ARG A 108 5.41 -4.45 17.19
C ARG A 108 6.69 -3.63 17.09
N ASN A 109 7.08 -3.19 15.90
CA ASN A 109 8.33 -2.48 15.73
C ASN A 109 8.25 -1.08 16.36
N GLU A 110 9.41 -0.61 16.81
CA GLU A 110 9.61 0.80 17.12
C GLU A 110 9.77 1.56 15.81
N GLU A 111 8.85 2.48 15.56
CA GLU A 111 8.73 3.16 14.28
C GLU A 111 8.69 4.67 14.51
N SER A 112 9.45 5.41 13.70
CA SER A 112 9.46 6.87 13.74
C SER A 112 8.83 7.42 12.46
N ASN A 113 7.86 8.31 12.62
CA ASN A 113 7.17 8.94 11.50
C ASN A 113 6.90 10.41 11.82
N ALA A 114 7.08 11.25 10.80
CA ALA A 114 6.63 12.63 10.81
C ALA A 114 5.27 12.71 10.10
N GLY A 115 4.31 13.33 10.78
CA GLY A 115 3.03 13.69 10.19
C GLY A 115 3.02 15.19 9.89
N ILE A 116 2.80 15.56 8.63
CA ILE A 116 2.87 16.94 8.15
C ILE A 116 1.49 17.33 7.59
N LEU A 117 0.85 18.29 8.24
CA LEU A 117 -0.39 18.90 7.77
C LEU A 117 -0.05 20.22 7.06
N ASP A 118 0.32 20.12 5.80
CA ASP A 118 0.69 21.24 4.95
C ASP A 118 0.41 20.91 3.47
N ARG A 119 -0.17 21.87 2.75
CA ARG A 119 -0.59 21.67 1.35
C ARG A 119 0.57 21.68 0.37
N ASP A 120 1.58 22.52 0.58
CA ASP A 120 2.70 22.62 -0.35
C ASP A 120 3.66 21.43 -0.19
N PHE A 121 3.90 21.00 1.04
CA PHE A 121 4.58 19.74 1.31
C PHE A 121 3.84 18.55 0.71
N SER A 122 2.52 18.46 0.92
CA SER A 122 1.72 17.35 0.39
C SER A 122 1.63 17.35 -1.14
N ARG A 123 1.63 18.54 -1.78
CA ARG A 123 1.76 18.66 -3.24
C ARG A 123 3.11 18.10 -3.70
N SER A 124 4.20 18.47 -3.04
CA SER A 124 5.54 17.99 -3.36
C SER A 124 5.63 16.46 -3.22
N MET A 125 5.08 15.90 -2.15
CA MET A 125 5.00 14.44 -1.96
C MET A 125 4.12 13.75 -3.00
N THR A 126 3.04 14.40 -3.44
CA THR A 126 2.19 13.89 -4.52
C THR A 126 2.94 13.85 -5.85
N GLU A 127 3.74 14.87 -6.15
CA GLU A 127 4.58 14.91 -7.36
C GLU A 127 5.64 13.79 -7.34
N VAL A 128 6.28 13.55 -6.19
CA VAL A 128 7.20 12.41 -6.00
C VAL A 128 6.48 11.10 -6.28
N PHE A 129 5.31 10.87 -5.67
CA PHE A 129 4.51 9.67 -5.89
C PHE A 129 4.16 9.47 -7.38
N GLN A 130 3.71 10.54 -8.05
CA GLN A 130 3.33 10.48 -9.46
C GLN A 130 4.53 10.22 -10.37
N ASN A 131 5.70 10.77 -10.04
CA ASN A 131 6.93 10.50 -10.79
C ASN A 131 7.38 9.05 -10.63
N ASP A 132 7.36 8.51 -9.41
CA ASP A 132 7.68 7.09 -9.17
C ASP A 132 6.67 6.16 -9.87
N MET A 133 5.40 6.56 -9.91
CA MET A 133 4.33 5.83 -10.60
C MET A 133 4.56 5.75 -12.12
N LYS A 134 5.13 6.79 -12.77
CA LYS A 134 5.45 6.76 -14.22
C LYS A 134 6.44 5.64 -14.57
N GLY A 135 7.37 5.35 -13.67
CA GLY A 135 8.34 4.25 -13.81
C GLY A 135 7.81 2.88 -13.37
N SER A 136 6.52 2.76 -13.03
CA SER A 136 5.94 1.57 -12.42
C SER A 136 5.01 0.83 -13.37
N VAL A 137 4.73 -0.45 -13.07
CA VAL A 137 3.72 -1.24 -13.79
C VAL A 137 2.43 -1.25 -13.02
N GLU A 138 1.37 -0.75 -13.65
CA GLU A 138 0.02 -0.91 -13.13
C GLU A 138 -0.40 -2.39 -13.15
N VAL A 139 -0.91 -2.86 -12.01
CA VAL A 139 -1.48 -4.20 -11.90
C VAL A 139 -2.88 -4.19 -12.48
N ASN A 140 -3.02 -4.69 -13.71
CA ASN A 140 -4.30 -4.78 -14.37
C ASN A 140 -5.22 -5.81 -13.66
N ALA A 141 -6.43 -5.38 -13.32
CA ALA A 141 -7.39 -6.18 -12.55
C ALA A 141 -7.91 -7.42 -13.30
N GLU A 142 -7.98 -7.36 -14.63
CA GLU A 142 -8.45 -8.44 -15.50
C GLU A 142 -7.38 -9.52 -15.61
N THR A 143 -6.16 -9.12 -15.96
CA THR A 143 -5.04 -10.06 -16.08
C THR A 143 -4.64 -10.67 -14.74
N TRP A 144 -4.79 -9.91 -13.64
CA TRP A 144 -4.50 -10.42 -12.30
C TRP A 144 -5.29 -11.70 -11.98
N GLN A 145 -6.52 -11.84 -12.47
CA GLN A 145 -7.34 -13.04 -12.22
C GLN A 145 -6.77 -14.29 -12.91
N ASN A 146 -6.09 -14.09 -14.05
CA ASN A 146 -5.56 -15.15 -14.91
C ASN A 146 -4.11 -15.54 -14.57
N ARG A 147 -3.52 -14.96 -13.52
CA ARG A 147 -2.16 -15.33 -13.08
C ARG A 147 -2.01 -16.82 -12.79
N PRO A 148 -0.79 -17.39 -12.97
CA PRO A 148 -0.54 -18.82 -12.83
C PRO A 148 -1.00 -19.42 -11.49
N LEU A 149 -1.35 -20.71 -11.51
CA LEU A 149 -1.82 -21.41 -10.31
C LEU A 149 -0.77 -21.51 -9.22
N TYR A 150 0.52 -21.64 -9.58
CA TYR A 150 1.60 -21.68 -8.60
C TYR A 150 1.71 -20.35 -7.83
N GLU A 151 1.53 -19.20 -8.49
CA GLU A 151 1.54 -17.90 -7.81
C GLU A 151 0.37 -17.79 -6.84
N LYS A 152 -0.84 -18.21 -7.26
CA LYS A 152 -2.03 -18.25 -6.38
C LYS A 152 -1.81 -19.14 -5.16
N PHE A 153 -1.08 -20.26 -5.33
CA PHE A 153 -0.73 -21.15 -4.24
C PHE A 153 0.26 -20.48 -3.27
N LEU A 154 1.35 -19.89 -3.77
CA LEU A 154 2.34 -19.19 -2.94
C LEU A 154 1.71 -18.02 -2.17
N GLU A 155 0.85 -17.24 -2.81
CA GLU A 155 0.09 -16.16 -2.16
C GLU A 155 -0.74 -16.68 -0.98
N LYS A 156 -1.44 -17.80 -1.15
CA LYS A 156 -2.24 -18.41 -0.07
C LYS A 156 -1.36 -18.95 1.05
N LEU A 157 -0.29 -19.67 0.70
CA LEU A 157 0.64 -20.27 1.65
C LEU A 157 1.29 -19.20 2.53
N PHE A 158 1.92 -18.20 1.92
CA PHE A 158 2.60 -17.14 2.66
C PHE A 158 1.62 -16.22 3.41
N SER A 159 0.43 -15.95 2.86
CA SER A 159 -0.62 -15.22 3.60
C SER A 159 -1.11 -15.97 4.84
N PHE A 160 -1.04 -17.31 4.85
CA PHE A 160 -1.37 -18.11 6.03
C PHE A 160 -0.23 -18.09 7.05
N ILE A 161 1.01 -18.30 6.60
CA ILE A 161 2.21 -18.27 7.47
C ILE A 161 2.33 -16.91 8.15
N MET A 162 2.28 -15.81 7.39
CA MET A 162 2.44 -14.45 7.91
C MET A 162 1.31 -13.98 8.83
N LYS A 163 0.17 -14.68 8.89
CA LYS A 163 -0.89 -14.39 9.87
C LYS A 163 -0.64 -15.05 11.24
N LYS A 164 0.22 -16.07 11.28
CA LYS A 164 0.57 -16.81 12.49
C LYS A 164 1.82 -16.28 13.18
N LEU A 165 2.67 -15.57 12.44
CA LEU A 165 3.81 -14.82 12.95
C LEU A 165 3.34 -13.46 13.49
#